data_AF-E2C0F6-F1
#
_entry.id   AF-E2C0F6-F1
#
_cell.length_a   1.000
_cell.length_b   1.000
_cell.length_c   1.000
_cell.angle_alpha   90.00
_cell.angle_beta   90.00
_cell.angle_gamma   90.00
#
_symmetry.space_group_name_H-M   'P 1'
#
loop_
_entity.id
_entity.type
_entity.pdbx_description
1 polymer ?
#
loop_
_entity_poly.entity_id
_entity_poly.type
_entity_poly.pdbx_seq_one_letter_code
_entity_poly.pdbx_strand_id
1 'polypeptide(L)' 'RRMWFQQDGAPAHRSRAVIQYLNNRFPNRWIGMDSRAQKWPRSSDLTPQDFYFWGYIRDKVYSQKTNTCLDWFDHAR' A
#
# COMPACT_ATOMS: atom_id res chain seq x y z
N ARG A 1 12.09 -5.11 -16.07
CA ARG A 1 11.28 -6.13 -15.34
C ARG A 1 9.80 -5.74 -15.39
N ARG A 2 8.90 -6.67 -15.68
CA ARG A 2 7.44 -6.42 -15.71
C ARG A 2 6.89 -6.49 -14.28
N MET A 3 6.61 -5.33 -13.69
CA MET A 3 6.08 -5.19 -12.32
C MET A 3 4.60 -4.82 -12.34
N TRP A 4 3.84 -5.35 -11.39
CA TRP A 4 2.47 -4.93 -11.08
C TRP A 4 2.47 -4.09 -9.81
N PHE A 5 1.60 -3.08 -9.76
CA PHE A 5 1.42 -2.22 -8.60
C PHE A 5 -0.01 -2.36 -8.06
N GLN A 6 -0.19 -2.49 -6.75
CA GLN A 6 -1.51 -2.47 -6.13
C GLN A 6 -1.55 -1.33 -5.12
N GLN A 7 -2.62 -0.53 -5.16
CA GLN A 7 -2.86 0.57 -4.22
C GLN A 7 -4.18 0.36 -3.49
N ASP A 8 -4.21 0.77 -2.22
CA ASP A 8 -5.44 0.79 -1.43
C ASP A 8 -6.44 1.87 -1.91
N GLY A 9 -7.59 1.94 -1.23
CA GLY A 9 -8.66 2.88 -1.54
C GLY A 9 -8.56 4.27 -0.88
N ALA A 10 -7.44 4.62 -0.23
CA ALA A 10 -7.35 5.85 0.56
C ALA A 10 -7.58 7.12 -0.29
N PRO A 11 -8.27 8.17 0.20
CA PRO A 11 -8.58 9.35 -0.61
C PRO A 11 -7.36 10.04 -1.25
N ALA A 12 -6.23 10.10 -0.54
CA ALA A 12 -4.99 10.69 -1.05
C ALA A 12 -4.48 9.98 -2.32
N HIS A 13 -4.75 8.68 -2.43
CA HIS A 13 -4.33 7.82 -3.52
C HIS A 13 -5.21 7.95 -4.77
N ARG A 14 -6.35 8.64 -4.66
CA ARG A 14 -7.33 8.81 -5.74
C ARG A 14 -7.21 10.14 -6.48
N SER A 15 -6.16 10.92 -6.20
CA SER A 15 -5.93 12.17 -6.92
C SER A 15 -5.63 11.92 -8.41
N ARG A 16 -6.02 12.86 -9.26
CA ARG A 16 -5.76 12.79 -10.72
C ARG A 16 -4.27 12.64 -11.02
N ALA A 17 -3.43 13.33 -10.26
CA ALA A 17 -1.97 13.28 -10.41
C ALA A 17 -1.42 11.87 -10.15
N VAL A 18 -1.87 11.20 -9.08
CA VAL A 18 -1.48 9.82 -8.75
C VAL A 18 -1.94 8.86 -9.85
N ILE A 19 -3.20 8.95 -10.27
CA ILE A 19 -3.75 8.09 -11.33
C ILE A 19 -2.97 8.26 -12.63
N GLN A 20 -2.66 9.49 -13.03
CA GLN A 20 -1.88 9.77 -14.24
C GLN A 20 -0.46 9.20 -14.15
N TYR A 21 0.19 9.37 -13.00
CA TYR A 21 1.50 8.77 -12.74
C TYR A 21 1.45 7.24 -12.88
N LEU A 22 0.46 6.58 -12.28
CA LEU A 22 0.34 5.11 -12.32
C LEU A 22 0.04 4.57 -13.71
N ASN A 23 -0.82 5.26 -14.49
CA ASN A 23 -1.07 4.90 -15.88
C ASN A 23 0.20 4.99 -16.74
N ASN A 24 1.04 6.00 -16.50
CA ASN A 24 2.29 6.18 -17.24
C ASN A 24 3.38 5.19 -16.79
N ARG A 25 3.50 4.95 -15.48
CA ARG A 25 4.57 4.13 -14.90
C ARG A 25 4.27 2.63 -14.99
N PHE A 26 3.01 2.25 -14.88
CA PHE A 26 2.49 0.88 -14.86
C PHE A 26 1.32 0.71 -15.84
N PRO A 27 1.52 0.96 -17.15
CA PRO A 27 0.45 0.88 -18.13
C PRO A 27 -0.19 -0.51 -18.12
N ASN A 28 -1.51 -0.54 -17.92
CA ASN A 28 -2.34 -1.74 -17.77
C ASN A 28 -1.85 -2.75 -16.70
N ARG A 29 -1.06 -2.30 -15.73
CA ARG A 29 -0.39 -3.14 -14.74
C ARG A 29 -0.47 -2.56 -13.33
N TRP A 30 -1.51 -1.80 -13.05
CA TRP A 30 -1.79 -1.38 -11.68
C TRP A 30 -3.25 -1.64 -11.31
N ILE A 31 -3.44 -2.00 -10.05
CA ILE A 31 -4.70 -2.40 -9.44
C ILE A 31 -5.05 -1.35 -8.40
N GLY A 32 -6.27 -0.83 -8.45
CA GLY A 32 -6.73 0.20 -7.52
C GLY A 32 -8.12 0.71 -7.88
N MET A 33 -8.73 1.50 -7.00
CA MET A 33 -10.15 1.89 -7.13
C MET A 33 -10.48 2.65 -8.43
N ASP A 34 -9.52 3.41 -8.97
CA ASP A 34 -9.70 4.19 -10.20
C ASP A 34 -8.82 3.69 -11.36
N SER A 35 -8.24 2.48 -11.23
CA SER A 35 -7.55 1.84 -12.34
C SER A 35 -8.55 1.48 -13.43
N ARG A 36 -8.21 1.86 -14.67
CA ARG A 36 -9.01 1.52 -15.86
C ARG A 36 -8.87 0.06 -16.25
N ALA A 37 -7.72 -0.54 -15.96
CA ALA A 37 -7.41 -1.92 -16.34
C ALA A 37 -7.89 -2.92 -15.30
N GLN A 38 -7.69 -2.64 -14.01
CA GLN A 38 -8.05 -3.54 -12.91
C GLN A 38 -8.57 -2.78 -11.70
N LYS A 39 -9.88 -2.62 -11.63
CA LYS A 39 -10.57 -1.88 -10.58
C LYS A 39 -10.72 -2.75 -9.33
N TRP A 40 -10.29 -2.24 -8.18
CA TRP A 40 -10.40 -2.96 -6.90
C TRP A 40 -11.67 -2.58 -6.11
N PRO A 41 -12.31 -3.51 -5.39
CA PRO A 41 -13.43 -3.20 -4.48
C PRO A 41 -13.05 -2.20 -3.37
N ARG A 42 -14.04 -1.49 -2.79
CA ARG A 42 -13.81 -0.55 -1.67
C ARG A 42 -13.64 -1.24 -0.32
N SER A 43 -12.92 -2.36 -0.26
CA SER A 43 -12.56 -3.00 1.01
C SER A 43 -11.05 -2.91 1.17
N SER A 44 -10.64 -2.16 2.20
CA SER A 44 -9.26 -2.07 2.70
C SER A 44 -8.72 -3.46 2.98
N ASP A 45 -9.54 -4.28 3.63
CA ASP A 45 -9.24 -5.58 4.21
C ASP A 45 -8.84 -6.64 3.16
N LEU A 46 -9.07 -6.35 1.88
CA LEU A 46 -8.70 -7.25 0.78
C LEU A 46 -7.31 -6.94 0.20
N THR A 47 -6.66 -5.83 0.53
CA THR A 47 -5.29 -5.61 0.06
C THR A 47 -4.33 -6.49 0.87
N PRO A 48 -3.32 -7.15 0.26
CA PRO A 48 -2.31 -7.90 1.01
C PRO A 48 -1.58 -7.04 2.05
N GLN A 49 -1.49 -5.73 1.77
CA GLN A 49 -0.92 -4.72 2.64
C GLN A 49 -1.72 -4.60 3.95
N ASP A 50 -3.03 -4.47 3.86
CA ASP A 50 -3.91 -4.30 5.03
C ASP A 50 -4.24 -5.63 5.71
N PHE A 51 -4.41 -6.71 4.94
CA PHE A 51 -4.73 -8.04 5.45
C PHE A 51 -3.58 -8.67 6.25
N TYR A 52 -2.35 -8.52 5.76
CA TYR A 52 -1.20 -9.24 6.33
C TYR A 52 -0.08 -8.28 6.77
N PHE A 53 0.42 -7.44 5.88
CA PHE A 53 1.66 -6.69 6.12
C PHE A 53 1.58 -5.79 7.35
N TRP A 54 0.52 -4.98 7.49
CA TRP A 54 0.39 -4.10 8.65
C TRP A 54 0.18 -4.84 9.97
N GLY A 55 -0.41 -6.03 9.95
CA GLY A 55 -0.47 -6.92 11.12
C GLY A 55 0.92 -7.43 11.51
N TYR A 56 1.66 -7.96 10.53
CA TYR A 56 3.03 -8.45 10.74
C TYR A 56 3.97 -7.35 11.26
N ILE A 57 3.95 -6.16 10.66
CA ILE A 57 4.79 -5.04 11.09
C ILE A 57 4.45 -4.61 12.51
N ARG A 58 3.16 -4.58 12.86
CA ARG A 58 2.73 -4.27 14.22
C ARG A 58 3.33 -5.26 15.21
N ASP A 59 3.18 -6.55 14.97
CA ASP A 59 3.69 -7.59 15.88
C ASP A 59 5.21 -7.51 16.02
N LYS A 60 5.92 -7.23 14.93
CA LYS A 60 7.38 -7.05 14.94
C LYS A 60 7.80 -5.82 15.73
N VAL A 61 7.21 -4.66 15.47
CA VAL A 61 7.61 -3.39 16.10
C VAL A 61 7.28 -3.35 17.58
N TYR A 62 6.13 -3.91 17.97
CA TYR A 62 5.68 -3.92 19.37
C TYR A 62 6.17 -5.14 20.16
N SER A 63 6.99 -6.01 19.56
CA SER A 63 7.69 -7.09 20.29
C SER A 63 8.66 -6.56 21.35
N GLN A 64 9.15 -5.32 21.16
CA GLN A 64 10.03 -4.61 22.09
C GLN A 64 9.49 -3.21 22.38
N LYS A 65 9.82 -2.68 23.56
CA LYS A 65 9.40 -1.32 23.93
C LYS A 65 10.05 -0.30 22.99
N THR A 66 9.21 0.43 22.28
CA THR A 66 9.62 1.51 21.39
C THR A 66 9.55 2.83 22.15
N ASN A 67 10.67 3.55 22.33
CA ASN A 67 10.69 4.82 23.07
C ASN A 67 10.88 6.03 22.14
N THR A 68 11.45 5.81 20.95
CA THR A 68 11.67 6.86 19.96
C THR A 68 11.13 6.46 18.59
N CYS A 69 11.02 7.46 17.69
CA CYS A 69 10.70 7.22 16.29
C CYS A 69 11.79 6.38 15.59
N LEU A 70 13.06 6.53 16.00
CA LEU A 70 14.16 5.74 15.45
C LEU A 70 14.05 4.27 15.85
N ASP A 71 13.75 3.99 17.12
CA ASP A 71 13.50 2.63 17.61
C ASP A 71 12.38 1.97 16.80
N TRP A 72 11.30 2.72 16.52
CA TRP A 72 10.16 2.22 15.74
C TRP A 72 10.61 1.77 14.34
N PHE A 73 11.39 2.61 13.66
CA PHE A 73 11.92 2.29 12.34
C PHE A 73 12.92 1.13 12.38
N ASP A 74 13.78 1.08 13.39
CA ASP A 74 14.76 0.01 13.54
C ASP A 74 14.09 -1.34 13.78
N HIS A 75 13.02 -1.38 14.58
CA HIS A 75 12.24 -2.61 14.78
C HIS A 75 11.44 -3.03 13.53
N ALA A 76 11.04 -2.07 12.70
CA ALA A 76 10.28 -2.36 11.47
C ALA A 76 11.14 -2.99 10.35
N ARG A 77 12.45 -2.72 10.32
CA ARG A 77 13.40 -3.27 9.34
C ARG A 77 13.63 -4.76 9.54
#